data_AF-A0A947RP79-F1
#
_entry.id   AF-A0A947RP79-F1
#
_cell.length_a   1.000
_cell.length_b   1.000
_cell.length_c   1.000
_cell.angle_alpha   90.00
_cell.angle_beta   90.00
_cell.angle_gamma   90.00
#
_symmetry.space_group_name_H-M   'P 1'
#
loop_
_entity.id
_entity.type
_entity.pdbx_description
1 polymer ?
#
loop_
_entity_poly.entity_id
_entity_poly.type
_entity_poly.pdbx_seq_one_letter_code
_entity_poly.pdbx_strand_id
1 'polypeptide(L)'
;MKILHILAISTLMVGGAHAAIRPAEPVMLAGDALAVLSGAPVSELHLFAYADGAWREIPVQVDERDAGGSYFVADDGLWDANDELVFQPQDGGDAAIASAWVDDAESRTHPRLEITVTDAVEGDATIAYLYRSSTLPDTLSTSYMSYDAGLDEITAGAYRAGYDADKWFWDELRLREGDVFSDDYMDREKTRLRGYFLFQTWIRTEDDMTPLSRDAVVGPVRVIRYTESEFQVIGVASGWTSLKHFYREYMTNPLDVLEVPLLGGLNLVRQSYDLNPGVADVVESTVQNAALPVDGVPDGAATSLALEDMSDLWFKIGVAG
;
A
#
# COMPACT_ATOMS: atom_id res chain seq x y z
N MET A 1 -25.59 -11.38 -14.26
CA MET A 1 -24.19 -11.81 -14.12
C MET A 1 -23.95 -12.05 -12.63
N LYS A 2 -23.56 -13.26 -12.21
CA LYS A 2 -23.17 -13.51 -10.82
C LYS A 2 -21.65 -13.45 -10.79
N ILE A 3 -21.11 -12.40 -10.18
CA ILE A 3 -19.67 -12.11 -10.08
C ILE A 3 -19.19 -12.75 -8.78
N LEU A 4 -18.12 -13.55 -8.86
CA LEU A 4 -17.41 -14.03 -7.68
C LEU A 4 -16.38 -12.97 -7.32
N HIS A 5 -16.55 -12.29 -6.19
CA HIS A 5 -15.52 -11.38 -5.67
C HIS A 5 -14.60 -12.22 -4.79
N ILE A 6 -13.36 -12.41 -5.22
CA ILE A 6 -12.29 -12.85 -4.33
C ILE A 6 -11.69 -11.54 -3.81
N LEU A 7 -11.55 -11.41 -2.49
CA LEU A 7 -10.82 -10.31 -1.86
C LEU A 7 -9.61 -10.94 -1.19
N ALA A 8 -8.41 -10.70 -1.74
CA ALA A 8 -7.16 -11.12 -1.15
C ALA A 8 -6.44 -9.87 -0.64
N ILE A 9 -6.26 -9.75 0.67
CA ILE A 9 -5.43 -8.68 1.26
C ILE A 9 -4.07 -9.30 1.51
N SER A 10 -3.03 -8.85 0.81
CA SER A 10 -1.66 -9.30 1.07
C SER A 10 -0.77 -8.13 1.47
N THR A 11 0.15 -8.36 2.40
CA THR A 11 1.06 -7.33 2.95
C THR A 11 2.52 -7.80 2.82
N LEU A 12 3.33 -7.21 1.95
CA LEU A 12 4.76 -7.52 1.88
C LEU A 12 5.53 -6.54 2.76
N MET A 13 6.16 -7.02 3.84
CA MET A 13 7.01 -6.22 4.73
C MET A 13 8.47 -6.30 4.30
N VAL A 14 9.12 -5.16 4.07
CA VAL A 14 10.56 -5.06 3.78
C VAL A 14 11.25 -4.46 5.01
N GLY A 15 11.94 -5.27 5.82
CA GLY A 15 12.61 -4.73 7.01
C GLY A 15 13.43 -5.72 7.84
N GLY A 16 14.62 -5.26 8.27
CA GLY A 16 15.43 -5.88 9.33
C GLY A 16 14.83 -5.65 10.71
N ALA A 17 15.10 -6.55 11.67
CA ALA A 17 14.55 -6.46 13.02
C ALA A 17 15.09 -5.21 13.74
N HIS A 18 14.21 -4.28 14.12
CA HIS A 18 14.53 -3.26 15.12
C HIS A 18 13.30 -2.90 15.95
N ALA A 19 13.52 -2.78 17.26
CA ALA A 19 12.57 -2.38 18.28
C ALA A 19 12.43 -0.85 18.31
N ALA A 20 11.20 -0.37 18.18
CA ALA A 20 10.65 0.98 18.32
C ALA A 20 9.24 0.95 17.66
N ILE A 21 8.31 1.85 18.06
CA ILE A 21 6.98 2.08 17.41
C ILE A 21 7.03 1.64 15.97
N ARG A 22 6.24 0.64 15.53
CA ARG A 22 6.26 0.08 14.17
C ARG A 22 6.41 1.18 13.11
N PRO A 23 7.64 1.57 12.74
CA PRO A 23 7.87 2.90 12.16
C PRO A 23 7.54 2.90 10.66
N ALA A 24 7.46 1.68 10.13
CA ALA A 24 6.99 1.29 8.82
C ALA A 24 5.50 1.56 8.62
N GLU A 25 4.67 1.34 9.66
CA GLU A 25 3.21 1.34 9.55
C GLU A 25 2.67 2.77 9.62
N PRO A 26 2.08 3.29 8.53
CA PRO A 26 1.49 4.61 8.53
C PRO A 26 0.29 4.63 9.47
N VAL A 27 0.04 5.81 10.03
CA VAL A 27 -1.24 6.10 10.65
C VAL A 27 -2.21 6.48 9.55
N MET A 28 -3.38 5.83 9.52
CA MET A 28 -4.48 6.14 8.62
C MET A 28 -5.71 6.48 9.47
N LEU A 29 -6.18 7.73 9.37
CA LEU A 29 -7.38 8.20 10.04
C LEU A 29 -8.48 8.42 9.01
N ALA A 30 -9.60 7.72 9.17
CA ALA A 30 -10.78 7.92 8.34
C ALA A 30 -11.43 9.29 8.61
N GLY A 31 -12.08 9.83 7.58
CA GLY A 31 -12.90 11.05 7.59
C GLY A 31 -13.72 11.25 8.85
N ASP A 32 -14.53 10.24 9.18
CA ASP A 32 -15.41 10.22 10.34
C ASP A 32 -14.68 10.37 11.69
N ALA A 33 -13.43 9.91 11.81
CA ALA A 33 -12.64 10.06 13.03
C ALA A 33 -12.22 11.53 13.27
N LEU A 34 -12.22 12.35 12.21
CA LEU A 34 -11.89 13.77 12.23
C LEU A 34 -13.08 14.64 11.80
N ALA A 35 -14.31 14.24 12.14
CA ALA A 35 -15.55 14.95 11.75
C ALA A 35 -15.58 16.46 12.09
N VAL A 36 -14.75 16.92 13.03
CA VAL A 36 -14.54 18.34 13.34
C VAL A 36 -13.98 19.15 12.16
N LEU A 37 -13.36 18.49 11.18
CA LEU A 37 -12.81 19.07 9.97
C LEU A 37 -13.79 19.08 8.79
N SER A 38 -15.01 18.53 8.95
CA SER A 38 -15.96 18.42 7.84
C SER A 38 -16.15 19.74 7.08
N GLY A 39 -15.94 19.72 5.77
CA GLY A 39 -16.01 20.88 4.88
C GLY A 39 -14.77 21.78 4.90
N ALA A 40 -13.69 21.40 5.59
CA ALA A 40 -12.41 22.10 5.49
C ALA A 40 -11.73 21.75 4.16
N PRO A 41 -11.16 22.72 3.43
CA PRO A 41 -10.37 22.41 2.26
C PRO A 41 -9.17 21.52 2.63
N VAL A 42 -9.00 20.41 1.92
CA VAL A 42 -7.93 19.44 2.22
C VAL A 42 -6.54 20.05 2.05
N SER A 43 -6.40 21.04 1.17
CA SER A 43 -5.17 21.81 0.93
C SER A 43 -4.80 22.78 2.06
N GLU A 44 -5.68 23.00 3.04
CA GLU A 44 -5.40 23.80 4.23
C GLU A 44 -4.98 22.93 5.43
N LEU A 45 -4.88 21.60 5.27
CA LEU A 45 -4.55 20.67 6.33
C LEU A 45 -3.04 20.41 6.39
N HIS A 46 -2.42 20.82 7.50
CA HIS A 46 -0.99 20.67 7.73
C HIS A 46 -0.71 19.88 9.00
N LEU A 47 0.26 18.98 8.93
CA LEU A 47 0.65 18.14 10.07
C LEU A 47 2.02 18.56 10.60
N PHE A 48 2.14 18.64 11.92
CA PHE A 48 3.38 19.05 12.60
C PHE A 48 3.76 18.09 13.72
N ALA A 49 5.06 17.97 13.94
CA ALA A 49 5.64 17.45 15.16
C ALA A 49 6.17 18.60 16.02
N TYR A 50 6.13 18.41 17.35
CA TYR A 50 6.75 19.32 18.30
C TYR A 50 7.93 18.62 18.97
N ALA A 51 9.12 19.19 18.88
CA ALA A 51 10.32 18.64 19.53
C ALA A 51 11.27 19.77 19.88
N ASP A 52 11.98 19.65 21.01
CA ASP A 52 12.99 20.64 21.46
C ASP A 52 12.48 22.09 21.52
N GLY A 53 11.18 22.27 21.80
CA GLY A 53 10.56 23.61 21.88
C GLY A 53 10.18 24.22 20.53
N ALA A 54 10.31 23.47 19.44
CA ALA A 54 10.06 23.94 18.08
C ALA A 54 9.04 23.07 17.34
N TRP A 55 8.32 23.70 16.41
CA TRP A 55 7.42 23.03 15.49
C TRP A 55 8.16 22.68 14.20
N ARG A 56 7.95 21.47 13.70
CA ARG A 56 8.44 20.99 12.41
C ARG A 56 7.27 20.40 11.63
N GLU A 57 7.03 20.90 10.42
CA GLU A 57 6.04 20.31 9.51
C GLU A 57 6.50 18.90 9.11
N ILE A 58 5.56 17.97 9.02
CA ILE A 58 5.81 16.56 8.71
C ILE A 58 4.95 16.09 7.53
N PRO A 59 5.41 15.10 6.75
CA PRO A 59 4.65 14.59 5.61
C PRO A 59 3.26 14.12 6.01
N VAL A 60 2.26 14.65 5.31
CA VAL A 60 0.87 14.23 5.40
C VAL A 60 0.32 14.07 4.00
N GLN A 61 -0.59 13.12 3.86
CA GLN A 61 -1.31 12.86 2.63
C GLN A 61 -2.79 12.78 2.98
N VAL A 62 -3.61 13.51 2.22
CA VAL A 62 -5.06 13.38 2.26
C VAL A 62 -5.46 12.66 0.98
N ASP A 63 -6.00 11.47 1.12
CA ASP A 63 -6.53 10.69 0.01
C ASP A 63 -8.05 10.85 -0.01
N GLU A 64 -8.51 11.68 -0.95
CA GLU A 64 -9.93 11.85 -1.20
C GLU A 64 -10.51 10.62 -1.89
N ARG A 65 -11.75 10.28 -1.57
CA ARG A 65 -12.48 9.19 -2.23
C ARG A 65 -13.85 9.65 -2.63
N ASP A 66 -14.27 9.38 -3.86
CA ASP A 66 -15.65 9.68 -4.25
C ASP A 66 -16.70 8.86 -3.45
N ALA A 67 -17.98 9.18 -3.64
CA ALA A 67 -19.08 8.44 -3.03
C ALA A 67 -19.13 6.93 -3.38
N GLY A 68 -18.40 6.50 -4.41
CA GLY A 68 -18.21 5.09 -4.78
C GLY A 68 -17.01 4.43 -4.10
N GLY A 69 -16.22 5.18 -3.34
CA GLY A 69 -14.99 4.74 -2.68
C GLY A 69 -13.75 4.78 -3.58
N SER A 70 -13.81 5.44 -4.73
CA SER A 70 -12.70 5.53 -5.68
C SER A 70 -11.77 6.68 -5.35
N TYR A 71 -10.47 6.40 -5.29
CA TYR A 71 -9.41 7.43 -5.18
C TYR A 71 -9.10 8.14 -6.51
N PHE A 72 -9.63 7.63 -7.62
CA PHE A 72 -9.22 8.05 -8.98
C PHE A 72 -10.25 8.95 -9.65
N VAL A 73 -11.36 9.21 -8.97
CA VAL A 73 -12.36 10.18 -9.38
C VAL A 73 -12.13 11.43 -8.56
N ALA A 74 -11.98 12.57 -9.24
CA ALA A 74 -11.84 13.84 -8.54
C ALA A 74 -13.08 14.11 -7.68
N ASP A 75 -12.86 14.43 -6.41
CA ASP A 75 -13.91 14.81 -5.48
C ASP A 75 -14.02 16.34 -5.36
N ASP A 76 -14.54 16.84 -4.24
CA ASP A 76 -14.88 18.25 -4.03
C ASP A 76 -13.75 19.10 -3.40
N GLY A 77 -12.63 18.49 -3.02
CA GLY A 77 -11.50 19.18 -2.39
C GLY A 77 -11.72 19.49 -0.91
N LEU A 78 -12.78 18.94 -0.30
CA LEU A 78 -13.19 19.21 1.07
C LEU A 78 -13.16 17.93 1.90
N TRP A 79 -12.69 18.05 3.14
CA TRP A 79 -12.67 16.95 4.08
C TRP A 79 -14.10 16.43 4.36
N ASP A 80 -14.33 15.15 4.13
CA ASP A 80 -15.59 14.48 4.42
C ASP A 80 -15.42 13.16 5.19
N ALA A 81 -16.41 12.25 5.14
CA ALA A 81 -16.43 11.01 5.91
C ALA A 81 -15.59 9.87 5.28
N ASN A 82 -15.39 9.92 3.97
CA ASN A 82 -14.79 8.89 3.13
C ASN A 82 -13.30 9.10 2.90
N ASP A 83 -12.82 10.31 3.15
CA ASP A 83 -11.41 10.68 3.05
C ASP A 83 -10.52 9.94 4.05
N GLU A 84 -9.23 9.89 3.73
CA GLU A 84 -8.20 9.33 4.61
C GLU A 84 -7.05 10.30 4.81
N LEU A 85 -6.70 10.56 6.08
CA LEU A 85 -5.49 11.27 6.44
C LEU A 85 -4.40 10.25 6.80
N VAL A 86 -3.28 10.34 6.09
CA VAL A 86 -2.18 9.38 6.16
C VAL A 86 -0.88 10.08 6.51
N PHE A 87 -0.14 9.57 7.50
CA PHE A 87 1.19 10.05 7.86
C PHE A 87 2.06 8.94 8.48
N GLN A 88 3.37 9.19 8.58
CA GLN A 88 4.31 8.23 9.19
C GLN A 88 4.50 8.55 10.68
N PRO A 89 4.31 7.57 11.60
CA PRO A 89 4.42 7.83 13.03
C PRO A 89 5.84 8.20 13.47
N GLN A 90 6.87 7.70 12.77
CA GLN A 90 8.27 8.03 13.03
C GLN A 90 8.60 9.53 12.91
N ASP A 91 7.74 10.30 12.24
CA ASP A 91 7.91 11.75 12.12
C ASP A 91 7.36 12.55 13.30
N GLY A 92 6.52 11.95 14.14
CA GLY A 92 5.93 12.62 15.28
C GLY A 92 6.97 13.04 16.33
N GLY A 93 6.52 13.75 17.35
CA GLY A 93 7.37 14.27 18.41
C GLY A 93 6.74 14.17 19.79
N ASP A 94 7.14 15.09 20.65
CA ASP A 94 6.72 15.21 22.04
C ASP A 94 5.41 16.00 22.20
N ALA A 95 4.84 15.91 23.40
CA ALA A 95 3.69 16.72 23.77
C ALA A 95 4.05 18.22 23.82
N ALA A 96 3.35 19.02 23.04
CA ALA A 96 3.41 20.47 23.10
C ALA A 96 2.64 21.01 24.30
N ILE A 97 3.22 21.99 25.00
CA ILE A 97 2.47 22.75 26.00
C ILE A 97 1.26 23.45 25.36
N ALA A 98 0.18 23.65 26.12
CA ALA A 98 -1.09 24.19 25.59
C ALA A 98 -0.94 25.56 24.89
N SER A 99 0.03 26.37 25.33
CA SER A 99 0.32 27.69 24.75
C SER A 99 1.28 27.66 23.56
N ALA A 100 1.92 26.52 23.25
CA ALA A 100 2.78 26.39 22.09
C ALA A 100 1.92 26.21 20.84
N TRP A 101 2.12 27.05 19.84
CA TRP A 101 1.42 27.01 18.55
C TRP A 101 2.43 27.26 17.45
N VAL A 102 2.17 26.70 16.26
CA VAL A 102 2.88 27.11 15.04
C VAL A 102 2.80 28.64 14.90
N ASP A 103 3.83 29.24 14.32
CA ASP A 103 3.89 30.70 14.16
C ASP A 103 3.02 31.18 12.99
N ASP A 104 1.72 30.92 13.11
CA ASP A 104 0.72 31.27 12.12
C ASP A 104 -0.56 31.75 12.83
N ALA A 105 -1.05 32.92 12.45
CA ALA A 105 -2.19 33.56 13.15
C ALA A 105 -3.53 32.90 12.81
N GLU A 106 -3.70 32.41 11.58
CA GLU A 106 -4.95 31.82 11.10
C GLU A 106 -5.20 30.44 11.73
N SER A 107 -4.16 29.64 11.90
CA SER A 107 -4.19 28.32 12.53
C SER A 107 -4.83 28.35 13.93
N ARG A 108 -4.66 29.47 14.65
CA ARG A 108 -5.24 29.72 15.98
C ARG A 108 -6.73 30.03 15.97
N THR A 109 -7.31 30.25 14.79
CA THR A 109 -8.76 30.43 14.62
C THR A 109 -9.50 29.10 14.45
N HIS A 110 -8.76 28.01 14.26
CA HIS A 110 -9.26 26.65 14.14
C HIS A 110 -8.83 25.78 15.34
N PRO A 111 -9.50 24.64 15.58
CA PRO A 111 -9.03 23.66 16.54
C PRO A 111 -7.66 23.10 16.15
N ARG A 112 -6.75 22.99 17.12
CA ARG A 112 -5.55 22.16 17.01
C ARG A 112 -5.91 20.74 17.44
N LEU A 113 -5.75 19.76 16.55
CA LEU A 113 -5.99 18.36 16.91
C LEU A 113 -4.67 17.70 17.27
N GLU A 114 -4.66 17.01 18.40
CA GLU A 114 -3.52 16.20 18.86
C GLU A 114 -3.81 14.74 18.55
N ILE A 115 -2.92 14.11 17.77
CA ILE A 115 -3.01 12.72 17.36
C ILE A 115 -1.92 11.98 18.12
N THR A 116 -2.29 11.26 19.18
CA THR A 116 -1.38 10.39 19.91
C THR A 116 -1.37 9.02 19.26
N VAL A 117 -0.20 8.56 18.85
CA VAL A 117 0.03 7.23 18.30
C VAL A 117 0.75 6.42 19.36
N THR A 118 0.18 5.28 19.73
CA THR A 118 0.74 4.39 20.76
C THR A 118 1.02 3.02 20.18
N ASP A 119 2.23 2.50 20.38
CA ASP A 119 2.53 1.10 20.11
C ASP A 119 2.04 0.25 21.28
N ALA A 120 1.02 -0.58 21.05
CA ALA A 120 0.43 -1.42 22.09
C ALA A 120 1.33 -2.59 22.53
N VAL A 121 2.37 -2.93 21.76
CA VAL A 121 3.32 -4.01 22.04
C VAL A 121 4.47 -3.50 22.89
N GLU A 122 5.04 -2.35 22.51
CA GLU A 122 6.25 -1.82 23.14
C GLU A 122 5.96 -0.73 24.19
N GLY A 123 4.78 -0.10 24.11
CA GLY A 123 4.36 0.97 25.02
C GLY A 123 4.92 2.35 24.66
N ASP A 124 5.66 2.46 23.55
CA ASP A 124 6.14 3.72 23.01
C ASP A 124 4.99 4.57 22.45
N ALA A 125 5.18 5.88 22.45
CA ALA A 125 4.20 6.82 21.89
C ALA A 125 4.88 7.99 21.18
N THR A 126 4.19 8.52 20.19
CA THR A 126 4.59 9.71 19.42
C THR A 126 3.37 10.55 19.13
N ILE A 127 3.55 11.85 18.96
CA ILE A 127 2.45 12.81 18.80
C ILE A 127 2.62 13.62 17.52
N ALA A 128 1.54 13.69 16.75
CA ALA A 128 1.39 14.61 15.63
C ALA A 128 0.29 15.62 15.92
N TYR A 129 0.42 16.81 15.36
CA TYR A 129 -0.52 17.92 15.55
C TYR A 129 -1.06 18.38 14.21
N LEU A 130 -2.36 18.25 14.02
CA LEU A 130 -3.04 18.70 12.81
C LEU A 130 -3.53 20.12 13.00
N TYR A 131 -3.16 20.96 12.05
CA TYR A 131 -3.50 22.37 11.94
C TYR A 131 -4.25 22.64 10.65
N ARG A 132 -5.17 23.61 10.70
CA ARG A 132 -5.84 24.14 9.52
C ARG A 132 -5.41 25.58 9.26
N SER A 133 -4.88 25.86 8.08
CA SER A 133 -4.53 27.21 7.65
C SER A 133 -4.36 27.29 6.13
N SER A 134 -4.92 28.32 5.51
CA SER A 134 -4.64 28.76 4.14
C SER A 134 -3.39 29.66 4.03
N THR A 135 -2.86 30.14 5.16
CA THR A 135 -1.67 31.02 5.22
C THR A 135 -0.37 30.30 5.53
N LEU A 136 -0.43 29.07 6.04
CA LEU A 136 0.75 28.21 6.18
C LEU A 136 1.33 27.90 4.80
N PRO A 137 2.64 28.13 4.58
CA PRO A 137 3.24 27.84 3.30
C PRO A 137 3.50 26.34 3.16
N ASP A 138 3.17 25.77 2.00
CA ASP A 138 3.59 24.42 1.63
C ASP A 138 5.10 24.43 1.33
N THR A 139 5.89 24.20 2.38
CA THR A 139 7.37 24.23 2.30
C THR A 139 7.99 22.83 2.35
N LEU A 140 7.16 21.82 2.54
CA LEU A 140 7.63 20.46 2.74
C LEU A 140 7.97 19.80 1.40
N SER A 141 9.26 19.58 1.19
CA SER A 141 9.76 18.84 0.00
C SER A 141 10.04 17.37 0.29
N THR A 142 9.90 16.94 1.53
CA THR A 142 10.12 15.55 1.93
C THR A 142 9.00 14.67 1.38
N SER A 143 9.38 13.68 0.58
CA SER A 143 8.50 12.61 0.13
C SER A 143 9.16 11.26 0.39
N TYR A 144 8.40 10.30 0.92
CA TYR A 144 8.83 8.91 1.05
C TYR A 144 8.68 8.09 -0.22
N MET A 145 7.92 8.64 -1.17
CA MET A 145 7.48 7.93 -2.35
C MET A 145 7.72 8.77 -3.61
N SER A 146 8.02 8.09 -4.70
CA SER A 146 7.91 8.67 -6.03
C SER A 146 7.41 7.62 -7.00
N TYR A 147 6.72 8.06 -8.04
CA TYR A 147 6.22 7.20 -9.10
C TYR A 147 6.65 7.76 -10.46
N ASP A 148 7.35 6.93 -11.23
CA ASP A 148 7.65 7.20 -12.63
C ASP A 148 6.58 6.54 -13.51
N ALA A 149 5.64 7.33 -14.02
CA ALA A 149 4.56 6.82 -14.86
C ALA A 149 5.02 6.31 -16.24
N GLY A 150 6.19 6.74 -16.71
CA GLY A 150 6.77 6.32 -17.99
C GLY A 150 7.40 4.92 -17.88
N LEU A 151 8.00 4.62 -16.73
CA LEU A 151 8.58 3.31 -16.43
C LEU A 151 7.61 2.39 -15.68
N ASP A 152 6.48 2.91 -15.19
CA ASP A 152 5.58 2.22 -14.25
C ASP A 152 6.35 1.69 -13.04
N GLU A 153 6.93 2.61 -12.30
CA GLU A 153 7.87 2.26 -11.25
C GLU A 153 7.67 3.11 -10.01
N ILE A 154 7.50 2.44 -8.87
CA ILE A 154 7.45 3.06 -7.56
C ILE A 154 8.84 2.98 -6.93
N THR A 155 9.35 4.13 -6.50
CA THR A 155 10.51 4.20 -5.60
C THR A 155 10.03 4.63 -4.23
N ALA A 156 10.27 3.77 -3.23
CA ALA A 156 9.99 4.01 -1.83
C ALA A 156 11.31 4.20 -1.05
N GLY A 157 11.18 4.57 0.23
CA GLY A 157 12.32 4.67 1.13
C GLY A 157 13.14 3.37 1.22
N ALA A 158 12.51 2.21 1.31
CA ALA A 158 13.19 0.93 1.53
C ALA A 158 13.28 0.03 0.29
N TYR A 159 12.55 0.33 -0.79
CA TYR A 159 12.51 -0.54 -1.96
C TYR A 159 12.12 0.21 -3.24
N ARG A 160 12.28 -0.48 -4.37
CA ARG A 160 11.82 -0.08 -5.69
C ARG A 160 10.98 -1.22 -6.24
N ALA A 161 9.82 -0.90 -6.82
CA ALA A 161 8.90 -1.84 -7.44
C ALA A 161 8.63 -1.40 -8.88
N GLY A 162 9.00 -2.21 -9.86
CA GLY A 162 8.78 -1.96 -11.29
C GLY A 162 7.82 -2.98 -11.90
N TYR A 163 7.12 -2.56 -12.95
CA TYR A 163 6.10 -3.36 -13.60
C TYR A 163 6.41 -3.54 -15.08
N ASP A 164 6.06 -4.72 -15.61
CA ASP A 164 6.28 -5.05 -17.01
C ASP A 164 5.58 -4.02 -17.90
N ALA A 165 6.32 -3.47 -18.86
CA ALA A 165 5.87 -2.33 -19.66
C ALA A 165 4.64 -2.64 -20.53
N ASP A 166 4.44 -3.91 -20.90
CA ASP A 166 3.40 -4.35 -21.83
C ASP A 166 2.19 -4.99 -21.12
N LYS A 167 2.40 -5.60 -19.95
CA LYS A 167 1.43 -6.44 -19.24
C LYS A 167 1.13 -5.98 -17.82
N TRP A 168 1.94 -5.09 -17.25
CA TRP A 168 1.76 -4.46 -15.94
C TRP A 168 1.71 -5.42 -14.74
N PHE A 169 2.17 -6.65 -14.90
CA PHE A 169 2.48 -7.52 -13.74
C PHE A 169 3.78 -7.03 -13.10
N TRP A 170 3.91 -7.24 -11.80
CA TRP A 170 5.10 -6.83 -11.05
C TRP A 170 6.30 -7.68 -11.49
N ASP A 171 7.39 -7.07 -11.94
CA ASP A 171 8.57 -7.78 -12.50
C ASP A 171 9.92 -7.27 -11.97
N GLU A 172 9.95 -6.17 -11.21
CA GLU A 172 11.15 -5.70 -10.52
C GLU A 172 10.90 -5.47 -9.03
N LEU A 173 11.80 -5.98 -8.18
CA LEU A 173 11.89 -5.63 -6.77
C LEU A 173 13.34 -5.42 -6.38
N ARG A 174 13.69 -4.19 -6.00
CA ARG A 174 15.02 -3.89 -5.41
C ARG A 174 14.87 -3.39 -4.00
N LEU A 175 15.78 -3.78 -3.12
CA LEU A 175 15.81 -3.34 -1.74
C LEU A 175 16.86 -2.25 -1.56
N ARG A 176 16.62 -1.29 -0.67
CA ARG A 176 17.59 -0.25 -0.37
C ARG A 176 18.70 -0.81 0.54
N GLU A 177 19.94 -0.68 0.10
CA GLU A 177 21.16 -1.07 0.81
C GLU A 177 22.02 0.19 1.01
N GLY A 178 21.75 0.90 2.11
CA GLY A 178 22.34 2.23 2.35
C GLY A 178 21.86 3.25 1.31
N ASP A 179 22.79 3.84 0.56
CA ASP A 179 22.48 4.88 -0.44
C ASP A 179 22.16 4.32 -1.84
N VAL A 180 22.28 3.00 -2.04
CA VAL A 180 22.04 2.33 -3.33
C VAL A 180 20.90 1.33 -3.23
N PHE A 181 20.36 0.93 -4.38
CA PHE A 181 19.46 -0.21 -4.47
C PHE A 181 20.26 -1.47 -4.82
N SER A 182 19.79 -2.60 -4.30
CA SER A 182 20.30 -3.93 -4.61
C SER A 182 20.14 -4.27 -6.10
N ASP A 183 20.67 -5.44 -6.47
CA ASP A 183 20.22 -6.14 -7.68
C ASP A 183 18.72 -6.46 -7.57
N ASP A 184 18.10 -6.74 -8.71
CA ASP A 184 16.68 -7.10 -8.78
C ASP A 184 16.44 -8.49 -8.18
N TYR A 185 15.57 -8.55 -7.18
CA TYR A 185 15.18 -9.77 -6.49
C TYR A 185 14.10 -10.53 -7.24
N MET A 186 13.28 -9.86 -8.04
CA MET A 186 12.11 -10.48 -8.63
C MET A 186 12.32 -10.73 -10.11
N ASP A 187 11.90 -11.89 -10.56
CA ASP A 187 11.76 -12.18 -12.00
C ASP A 187 10.36 -11.77 -12.44
N ARG A 188 9.32 -12.29 -11.78
CA ARG A 188 7.94 -12.03 -12.19
C ARG A 188 6.88 -12.44 -11.15
N GLU A 189 5.87 -11.61 -11.00
CA GLU A 189 4.55 -11.95 -10.44
C GLU A 189 3.77 -12.82 -11.44
N LYS A 190 3.43 -14.03 -11.01
CA LYS A 190 2.73 -15.03 -11.82
C LYS A 190 1.34 -15.28 -11.31
N THR A 191 0.42 -15.39 -12.25
CA THR A 191 -0.95 -15.77 -11.99
C THR A 191 -1.26 -17.06 -12.71
N ARG A 192 -2.02 -17.95 -12.07
CA ARG A 192 -2.59 -19.11 -12.74
C ARG A 192 -4.03 -19.32 -12.34
N LEU A 193 -4.90 -19.15 -13.33
CA LEU A 193 -6.31 -19.47 -13.24
C LEU A 193 -6.56 -20.81 -13.92
N ARG A 194 -7.37 -21.64 -13.28
CA ARG A 194 -7.89 -22.86 -13.91
C ARG A 194 -9.38 -22.96 -13.64
N GLY A 195 -10.10 -23.40 -14.65
CA GLY A 195 -11.49 -23.75 -14.52
C GLY A 195 -11.94 -24.83 -15.50
N TYR A 196 -13.20 -25.18 -15.40
CA TYR A 196 -13.80 -26.28 -16.13
C TYR A 196 -15.25 -25.98 -16.48
N PHE A 197 -15.58 -26.16 -17.76
CA PHE A 197 -16.94 -26.02 -18.28
C PHE A 197 -17.16 -27.03 -19.40
N LEU A 198 -18.32 -27.70 -19.38
CA LEU A 198 -18.74 -28.67 -20.42
C LEU A 198 -17.60 -29.60 -20.90
N PHE A 199 -16.91 -30.26 -19.97
CA PHE A 199 -15.82 -31.21 -20.27
C PHE A 199 -14.52 -30.59 -20.78
N GLN A 200 -14.45 -29.27 -20.90
CA GLN A 200 -13.25 -28.54 -21.28
C GLN A 200 -12.62 -27.85 -20.07
N THR A 201 -11.33 -28.13 -19.86
CA THR A 201 -10.51 -27.35 -18.92
C THR A 201 -9.97 -26.13 -19.65
N TRP A 202 -9.99 -24.97 -19.01
CA TRP A 202 -9.28 -23.78 -19.46
C TRP A 202 -8.24 -23.37 -18.41
N ILE A 203 -7.15 -22.77 -18.89
CA ILE A 203 -6.07 -22.24 -18.08
C ILE A 203 -5.78 -20.84 -18.59
N ARG A 204 -5.61 -19.89 -17.67
CA ARG A 204 -5.14 -18.54 -17.96
C ARG A 204 -3.98 -18.19 -17.05
N THR A 205 -3.08 -17.40 -17.59
CA THR A 205 -1.88 -16.88 -16.93
C THR A 205 -1.81 -15.38 -17.10
N GLU A 206 -0.87 -14.74 -16.41
CA GLU A 206 -0.55 -13.32 -16.59
C GLU A 206 -0.32 -12.96 -18.07
N ASP A 207 0.28 -13.87 -18.86
CA ASP A 207 0.54 -13.66 -20.29
C ASP A 207 -0.75 -13.54 -21.13
N ASP A 208 -1.86 -14.13 -20.66
CA ASP A 208 -3.17 -14.10 -21.32
C ASP A 208 -3.96 -12.81 -21.01
N MET A 209 -3.47 -11.97 -20.11
CA MET A 209 -4.13 -10.73 -19.71
C MET A 209 -3.85 -9.62 -20.73
N THR A 210 -4.89 -8.85 -21.07
CA THR A 210 -4.81 -7.63 -21.87
C THR A 210 -5.02 -6.46 -20.94
N PRO A 211 -4.02 -5.57 -20.76
CA PRO A 211 -4.21 -4.40 -19.91
C PRO A 211 -5.23 -3.43 -20.50
N LEU A 212 -6.08 -2.86 -19.64
CA LEU A 212 -7.15 -1.93 -20.03
C LEU A 212 -6.87 -0.51 -19.54
N SER A 213 -6.62 -0.37 -18.24
CA SER A 213 -6.41 0.93 -17.59
C SER A 213 -5.40 0.80 -16.45
N ARG A 214 -4.67 1.90 -16.20
CA ARG A 214 -3.73 2.03 -15.11
C ARG A 214 -3.76 3.47 -14.63
N ASP A 215 -3.95 3.64 -13.33
CA ASP A 215 -3.97 4.93 -12.67
C ASP A 215 -3.12 4.91 -11.40
N ALA A 216 -2.64 6.08 -10.99
CA ALA A 216 -1.90 6.21 -9.74
C ALA A 216 -2.21 7.53 -9.04
N VAL A 217 -2.47 7.47 -7.73
CA VAL A 217 -2.44 8.63 -6.83
C VAL A 217 -1.07 8.66 -6.17
N VAL A 218 -0.37 9.78 -6.32
CA VAL A 218 1.00 9.95 -5.82
C VAL A 218 0.97 11.00 -4.74
N GLY A 219 1.32 10.60 -3.52
CA GLY A 219 1.51 11.53 -2.42
C GLY A 219 2.81 11.27 -1.66
N PRO A 220 3.12 12.13 -0.67
CA PRO A 220 4.39 12.07 0.04
C PRO A 220 4.52 10.89 0.98
N VAL A 221 3.42 10.22 1.34
CA VAL A 221 3.40 9.14 2.32
C VAL A 221 3.16 7.78 1.66
N ARG A 222 2.29 7.72 0.65
CA ARG A 222 2.01 6.50 -0.12
C ARG A 222 1.74 6.78 -1.59
N VAL A 223 1.96 5.76 -2.42
CA VAL A 223 1.43 5.69 -3.78
C VAL A 223 0.29 4.68 -3.79
N ILE A 224 -0.82 5.02 -4.42
CA ILE A 224 -1.94 4.11 -4.66
C ILE A 224 -1.95 3.81 -6.16
N ARG A 225 -1.71 2.56 -6.56
CA ARG A 225 -1.71 2.12 -7.96
C ARG A 225 -2.93 1.26 -8.22
N TYR A 226 -3.64 1.54 -9.31
CA TYR A 226 -4.80 0.78 -9.77
C TYR A 226 -4.55 0.25 -11.17
N THR A 227 -4.95 -0.98 -11.42
CA THR A 227 -4.89 -1.60 -12.75
C THR A 227 -6.12 -2.41 -13.05
N GLU A 228 -6.59 -2.31 -14.28
CA GLU A 228 -7.58 -3.22 -14.87
C GLU A 228 -6.96 -4.00 -16.02
N SER A 229 -7.30 -5.27 -16.09
CA SER A 229 -6.97 -6.15 -17.19
C SER A 229 -8.15 -7.03 -17.56
N GLU A 230 -8.21 -7.43 -18.83
CA GLU A 230 -9.20 -8.38 -19.32
C GLU A 230 -8.55 -9.66 -19.84
N PHE A 231 -9.30 -10.75 -19.81
CA PHE A 231 -8.93 -12.01 -20.45
C PHE A 231 -10.19 -12.76 -20.89
N GLN A 232 -10.03 -13.77 -21.75
CA GLN A 232 -11.16 -14.51 -22.31
C GLN A 232 -11.34 -15.87 -21.63
N VAL A 233 -12.49 -16.11 -21.01
CA VAL A 233 -12.89 -17.44 -20.51
C VAL A 233 -13.96 -18.00 -21.44
N ILE A 234 -13.59 -18.98 -22.26
CA ILE A 234 -14.54 -19.70 -23.15
C ILE A 234 -15.30 -18.72 -24.06
N GLY A 235 -14.57 -17.72 -24.60
CA GLY A 235 -15.12 -16.70 -25.50
C GLY A 235 -15.96 -15.62 -24.81
N VAL A 236 -15.93 -15.55 -23.47
CA VAL A 236 -16.57 -14.49 -22.69
C VAL A 236 -15.49 -13.66 -21.99
N ALA A 237 -15.58 -12.34 -22.11
CA ALA A 237 -14.70 -11.41 -21.43
C ALA A 237 -14.81 -11.59 -19.90
N SER A 238 -13.66 -11.57 -19.25
CA SER A 238 -13.46 -11.70 -17.80
C SER A 238 -12.50 -10.60 -17.38
N GLY A 239 -12.65 -10.09 -16.16
CA GLY A 239 -11.92 -8.94 -15.67
C GLY A 239 -10.98 -9.31 -14.52
N TRP A 240 -9.92 -8.53 -14.38
CA TRP A 240 -9.06 -8.51 -13.23
C TRP A 240 -8.82 -7.06 -12.82
N THR A 241 -9.08 -6.73 -11.57
CA THR A 241 -8.85 -5.40 -11.00
C THR A 241 -7.94 -5.53 -9.79
N SER A 242 -6.85 -4.76 -9.73
CA SER A 242 -5.95 -4.71 -8.58
C SER A 242 -5.74 -3.28 -8.10
N LEU A 243 -5.76 -3.09 -6.79
CA LEU A 243 -5.41 -1.86 -6.10
C LEU A 243 -4.25 -2.17 -5.14
N LYS A 244 -3.09 -1.57 -5.36
CA LYS A 244 -1.91 -1.73 -4.51
C LYS A 244 -1.59 -0.39 -3.82
N HIS A 245 -1.31 -0.43 -2.52
CA HIS A 245 -0.79 0.71 -1.77
C HIS A 245 0.69 0.48 -1.48
N PHE A 246 1.52 1.45 -1.81
CA PHE A 246 2.96 1.43 -1.57
C PHE A 246 3.29 2.42 -0.48
N TYR A 247 3.94 1.94 0.57
CA TYR A 247 4.44 2.73 1.68
C TYR A 247 5.97 2.70 1.69
N ARG A 248 6.56 3.51 2.56
CA ARG A 248 8.02 3.66 2.68
C ARG A 248 8.75 2.31 2.82
N GLU A 249 8.21 1.39 3.61
CA GLU A 249 8.88 0.14 4.01
C GLU A 249 8.14 -1.13 3.58
N TYR A 250 6.93 -1.00 3.03
CA TYR A 250 6.12 -2.16 2.69
C TYR A 250 5.09 -1.79 1.63
N MET A 251 4.43 -2.79 1.05
CA MET A 251 3.29 -2.60 0.18
C MET A 251 2.13 -3.51 0.57
N THR A 252 0.91 -3.09 0.26
CA THR A 252 -0.30 -3.89 0.44
C THR A 252 -1.09 -3.97 -0.85
N ASN A 253 -1.86 -5.05 -1.00
CA ASN A 253 -2.83 -5.22 -2.07
C ASN A 253 -4.24 -5.27 -1.45
N PRO A 254 -4.84 -4.12 -1.08
CA PRO A 254 -6.15 -4.09 -0.41
C PRO A 254 -7.31 -4.59 -1.28
N LEU A 255 -7.18 -4.56 -2.61
CA LEU A 255 -8.22 -5.01 -3.52
C LEU A 255 -7.59 -5.83 -4.64
N ASP A 256 -8.09 -7.05 -4.83
CA ASP A 256 -7.68 -7.90 -5.94
C ASP A 256 -8.85 -8.74 -6.43
N VAL A 257 -9.61 -8.20 -7.39
CA VAL A 257 -10.92 -8.72 -7.81
C VAL A 257 -10.81 -9.43 -9.15
N LEU A 258 -11.19 -10.71 -9.14
CA LEU A 258 -11.29 -11.55 -10.32
C LEU A 258 -12.75 -11.72 -10.75
N GLU A 259 -13.11 -11.18 -11.91
CA GLU A 259 -14.45 -11.35 -12.49
C GLU A 259 -14.46 -12.45 -13.55
N VAL A 260 -15.07 -13.60 -13.25
CA VAL A 260 -15.23 -14.71 -14.20
C VAL A 260 -16.70 -15.08 -14.41
N PRO A 261 -17.10 -15.51 -15.62
CA PRO A 261 -18.45 -15.99 -15.85
C PRO A 261 -18.72 -17.24 -15.01
N LEU A 262 -19.88 -17.29 -14.34
CA LEU A 262 -20.28 -18.42 -13.49
C LEU A 262 -20.19 -19.78 -14.22
N LEU A 263 -20.56 -19.79 -15.50
CA LEU A 263 -20.46 -21.00 -16.34
C LEU A 263 -19.01 -21.42 -16.58
N GLY A 264 -18.04 -20.51 -16.48
CA GLY A 264 -16.62 -20.83 -16.62
C GLY A 264 -16.10 -21.81 -15.58
N GLY A 265 -16.74 -21.93 -14.42
CA GLY A 265 -16.37 -22.93 -13.40
C GLY A 265 -14.92 -22.80 -12.93
N LEU A 266 -14.59 -21.74 -12.18
CA LEU A 266 -13.26 -21.53 -11.61
C LEU A 266 -13.00 -22.53 -10.47
N ASN A 267 -11.85 -23.20 -10.50
CA ASN A 267 -11.46 -24.16 -9.46
C ASN A 267 -10.01 -24.00 -8.96
N LEU A 268 -9.26 -23.05 -9.50
CA LEU A 268 -7.96 -22.64 -8.99
C LEU A 268 -7.74 -21.16 -9.30
N VAL A 269 -7.34 -20.43 -8.27
CA VAL A 269 -6.60 -19.17 -8.39
C VAL A 269 -5.28 -19.41 -7.69
N ARG A 270 -4.19 -19.09 -8.38
CA ARG A 270 -2.85 -19.12 -7.80
C ARG A 270 -2.17 -17.81 -8.15
N GLN A 271 -1.62 -17.17 -7.14
CA GLN A 271 -0.60 -16.13 -7.27
C GLN A 271 0.70 -16.68 -6.72
N SER A 272 1.81 -16.30 -7.34
CA SER A 272 3.15 -16.70 -6.94
C SER A 272 4.13 -15.66 -7.46
N TYR A 273 5.25 -15.50 -6.79
CA TYR A 273 6.34 -14.63 -7.22
C TYR A 273 7.54 -15.51 -7.55
N ASP A 274 8.08 -15.36 -8.75
CA ASP A 274 9.36 -15.95 -9.10
C ASP A 274 10.46 -14.97 -8.74
N LEU A 275 11.46 -15.45 -8.00
CA LEU A 275 12.65 -14.67 -7.65
C LEU A 275 13.77 -14.91 -8.65
N ASN A 276 14.64 -13.91 -8.83
CA ASN A 276 15.81 -14.04 -9.68
C ASN A 276 16.78 -15.11 -9.12
N PRO A 277 17.45 -15.91 -9.97
CA PRO A 277 18.31 -17.03 -9.52
C PRO A 277 19.49 -16.63 -8.62
N GLY A 278 19.88 -15.35 -8.62
CA GLY A 278 20.96 -14.83 -7.79
C GLY A 278 20.55 -14.47 -6.37
N VAL A 279 19.24 -14.52 -6.07
CA VAL A 279 18.69 -14.22 -4.76
C VAL A 279 18.94 -15.38 -3.81
N ALA A 280 19.50 -15.06 -2.64
CA ALA A 280 19.76 -16.00 -1.57
C ALA A 280 19.19 -15.47 -0.25
N ASP A 281 19.12 -16.32 0.78
CA ASP A 281 18.73 -15.98 2.14
C ASP A 281 17.31 -15.40 2.31
N VAL A 282 16.43 -15.63 1.32
CA VAL A 282 15.02 -15.24 1.38
C VAL A 282 14.21 -16.30 2.11
N VAL A 283 13.31 -15.84 2.96
CA VAL A 283 12.33 -16.69 3.63
C VAL A 283 10.90 -16.22 3.37
N GLU A 284 10.00 -17.16 3.12
CA GLU A 284 8.56 -16.91 3.10
C GLU A 284 7.99 -17.20 4.49
N SER A 285 7.02 -16.42 4.95
CA SER A 285 6.32 -16.69 6.20
C SER A 285 4.85 -16.37 6.08
N THR A 286 4.00 -17.36 6.27
CA THR A 286 2.54 -17.23 6.29
C THR A 286 2.02 -17.55 7.68
N VAL A 287 0.71 -17.40 7.91
CA VAL A 287 0.08 -17.84 9.16
C VAL A 287 0.23 -19.35 9.42
N GLN A 288 0.46 -20.15 8.36
CA GLN A 288 0.62 -21.60 8.46
C GLN A 288 2.07 -22.07 8.33
N ASN A 289 2.95 -21.23 7.78
CA ASN A 289 4.33 -21.57 7.48
C ASN A 289 5.28 -20.52 8.07
N ALA A 290 6.16 -20.89 8.98
CA ALA A 290 7.13 -19.95 9.54
C ALA A 290 8.51 -20.12 8.88
N ALA A 291 9.03 -19.05 8.29
CA ALA A 291 10.39 -18.95 7.76
C ALA A 291 10.81 -20.08 6.80
N LEU A 292 9.99 -20.36 5.79
CA LEU A 292 10.32 -21.31 4.72
C LEU A 292 11.43 -20.73 3.83
N PRO A 293 12.55 -21.42 3.64
CA PRO A 293 13.59 -20.96 2.74
C PRO A 293 13.10 -20.95 1.29
N VAL A 294 13.33 -19.85 0.57
CA VAL A 294 13.05 -19.77 -0.87
C VAL A 294 14.30 -20.20 -1.64
N ASP A 295 14.58 -21.51 -1.62
CA ASP A 295 15.79 -22.12 -2.22
C ASP A 295 15.52 -22.96 -3.48
N GLY A 296 14.28 -22.94 -3.96
CA GLY A 296 13.83 -23.73 -5.11
C GLY A 296 13.66 -25.23 -4.82
N VAL A 297 13.81 -25.67 -3.58
CA VAL A 297 13.59 -27.05 -3.14
C VAL A 297 12.20 -27.17 -2.49
N PRO A 298 11.32 -28.06 -2.99
CA PRO A 298 10.03 -28.29 -2.33
C PRO A 298 10.21 -28.80 -0.89
N ASP A 299 9.68 -28.08 0.08
CA ASP A 299 9.95 -28.27 1.52
C ASP A 299 8.69 -28.66 2.34
N GLY A 300 7.64 -29.13 1.69
CA GLY A 300 6.45 -29.70 2.36
C GLY A 300 5.59 -28.65 3.08
N ALA A 301 5.74 -27.39 2.71
CA ALA A 301 4.93 -26.26 3.15
C ALA A 301 3.43 -26.56 3.10
N ALA A 302 2.66 -25.97 4.03
CA ALA A 302 1.22 -25.93 3.93
C ALA A 302 0.83 -25.07 2.72
N THR A 303 0.30 -25.69 1.67
CA THR A 303 -0.06 -25.02 0.41
C THR A 303 -1.53 -24.61 0.33
N SER A 304 -2.26 -24.70 1.45
CA SER A 304 -3.70 -24.44 1.51
C SER A 304 -4.04 -23.46 2.61
N LEU A 305 -4.20 -22.19 2.25
CA LEU A 305 -4.75 -21.17 3.15
C LEU A 305 -6.28 -21.22 3.11
N ALA A 306 -6.92 -21.10 4.27
CA ALA A 306 -8.36 -20.85 4.30
C ALA A 306 -8.63 -19.48 3.68
N LEU A 307 -9.83 -19.27 3.13
CA LEU A 307 -10.16 -17.99 2.47
C LEU A 307 -10.10 -16.84 3.48
N GLU A 308 -10.51 -17.09 4.72
CA GLU A 308 -10.40 -16.15 5.84
C GLU A 308 -8.95 -15.81 6.22
N ASP A 309 -7.99 -16.69 5.94
CA ASP A 309 -6.56 -16.49 6.24
C ASP A 309 -5.82 -15.76 5.11
N MET A 310 -6.46 -15.60 3.94
CA MET A 310 -5.83 -14.95 2.79
C MET A 310 -5.52 -13.47 3.04
N SER A 311 -6.17 -12.82 4.01
CA SER A 311 -5.90 -11.43 4.40
C SER A 311 -4.58 -11.24 5.15
N ASP A 312 -4.03 -12.32 5.67
CA ASP A 312 -2.86 -12.33 6.55
C ASP A 312 -1.62 -12.89 5.82
N LEU A 313 -1.66 -12.96 4.48
CA LEU A 313 -0.50 -13.38 3.70
C LEU A 313 0.51 -12.24 3.70
N TRP A 314 1.65 -12.48 4.35
CA TRP A 314 2.79 -11.60 4.28
C TRP A 314 4.02 -12.27 3.69
N PHE A 315 4.85 -11.46 3.06
CA PHE A 315 6.18 -11.84 2.62
C PHE A 315 7.16 -11.00 3.43
N LYS A 316 8.25 -11.59 3.89
CA LYS A 316 9.34 -10.84 4.53
C LYS A 316 10.65 -11.21 3.88
N ILE A 317 11.19 -10.28 3.11
CA ILE A 317 12.52 -10.47 2.53
C ILE A 317 13.53 -9.96 3.56
N GLY A 318 14.16 -10.90 4.25
CA GLY A 318 15.27 -10.61 5.15
C GLY A 318 16.56 -10.51 4.36
N VAL A 319 17.26 -9.37 4.45
CA VAL A 319 18.64 -9.28 3.95
C VAL A 319 19.55 -9.67 5.10
N ALA A 320 20.33 -10.74 4.95
CA ALA A 320 21.38 -11.05 5.90
C ALA A 320 22.42 -9.93 5.86
N GLY A 321 22.58 -9.21 6.98
CA GLY A 321 23.68 -8.26 7.18
C GLY A 321 25.00 -8.96 7.49
#